data_AF-E1YKE8-F1
#
_entry.id   AF-E1YKE8-F1
#
_cell.length_a   1.000
_cell.length_b   1.000
_cell.length_c   1.000
_cell.angle_alpha   90.00
_cell.angle_beta   90.00
_cell.angle_gamma   90.00
#
_symmetry.space_group_name_H-M   'P 1'
#
loop_
_entity.id
_entity.type
_entity.pdbx_description
1 polymer ?
#
loop_
_entity_poly.entity_id
_entity_poly.type
_entity_poly.pdbx_seq_one_letter_code
_entity_poly.pdbx_strand_id
1 'polypeptide(L)'
;MSIWKKLFGGSKPSAPATPKIAPVPTPPSAQPASTGKGYVVLSGTIDNMEPMMRAGAALGTLQYDGGPVEPFYERMSRDLISKHGPLVGVDYVSHFPKFEIWFCYRDGTRIYSGQRTGHYDIHFMSLGYAGEGPRYARHFLAAAGFDLTSEQIESIKPGDSIQLKDGKAVIVREKDKVVESDEVTFDREVKGLSMGFPATYSLYKGPNKDAAMAFLEKQNITAQSYFVGVKTPEGTFCKDRMGIFDAPTPNWPN
;
A
#
# COMPACT_ATOMS: atom_id res chain seq x y z
N MET A 1 -0.14 34.82 83.43
CA MET A 1 0.89 35.87 83.53
C MET A 1 1.84 35.75 82.34
N SER A 2 1.81 36.74 81.44
CA SER A 2 2.92 37.62 81.02
C SER A 2 4.09 36.88 80.33
N ILE A 3 4.24 36.92 79.00
CA ILE A 3 4.72 38.05 78.17
C ILE A 3 6.02 38.70 78.73
N TRP A 4 7.06 38.80 77.89
CA TRP A 4 8.28 39.61 78.06
C TRP A 4 9.48 39.06 78.87
N LYS A 5 10.09 37.97 78.42
CA LYS A 5 11.52 37.64 78.61
C LYS A 5 11.84 36.65 77.48
N LYS A 6 12.74 36.86 76.53
CA LYS A 6 14.03 37.54 76.49
C LYS A 6 14.28 37.72 75.00
N LEU A 7 14.52 38.95 74.55
CA LEU A 7 15.88 39.40 74.26
C LEU A 7 16.53 38.60 73.13
N PHE A 8 16.38 39.15 71.92
CA PHE A 8 17.44 39.31 70.94
C PHE A 8 18.55 38.25 70.94
N GLY A 9 18.46 37.31 70.01
CA GLY A 9 19.57 36.51 69.53
C GLY A 9 19.54 36.51 68.02
N GLY A 10 20.33 37.40 67.41
CA GLY A 10 20.41 37.56 65.97
C GLY A 10 21.11 36.39 65.28
N SER A 11 20.66 36.09 64.06
CA SER A 11 21.45 35.37 63.06
C SER A 11 21.14 35.94 61.68
N LYS A 12 22.21 36.10 60.88
CA LYS A 12 22.28 36.77 59.58
C LYS A 12 21.29 36.19 58.54
N PRO A 13 20.76 37.02 57.62
CA PRO A 13 20.04 36.50 56.46
C PRO A 13 21.01 35.86 55.45
N SER A 14 20.79 34.58 55.14
CA SER A 14 21.34 33.93 53.94
C SER A 14 20.48 34.32 52.73
N ALA A 15 21.14 34.64 51.63
CA ALA A 15 20.49 35.01 50.37
C ALA A 15 19.64 33.84 49.81
N PRO A 16 18.46 34.12 49.22
CA PRO A 16 17.67 33.10 48.55
C PRO A 16 18.31 32.70 47.22
N ALA A 17 18.41 31.40 46.98
CA ALA A 17 18.87 30.82 45.74
C ALA A 17 17.90 31.17 44.59
N THR A 18 18.45 31.71 43.50
CA THR A 18 17.75 32.02 42.26
C THR A 18 17.21 30.74 41.61
N PRO A 19 15.92 30.68 41.21
CA PRO A 19 15.41 29.55 40.44
C PRO A 19 15.98 29.57 39.00
N LYS A 20 16.52 28.43 38.56
CA LYS A 20 16.90 28.19 37.15
C LYS A 20 15.65 28.22 36.28
N ILE A 21 15.52 29.24 35.45
CA ILE A 21 14.51 29.33 34.39
C ILE A 21 14.94 28.38 33.26
N ALA A 22 14.08 27.43 32.90
CA ALA A 22 14.25 26.58 31.73
C ALA A 22 14.06 27.41 30.43
N PRO A 23 14.81 27.15 29.36
CA PRO A 23 14.67 27.90 28.11
C PRO A 23 13.30 27.62 27.46
N VAL A 24 12.65 28.71 27.02
CA VAL A 24 11.41 28.71 26.23
C VAL A 24 11.71 28.12 24.84
N PRO A 25 10.94 27.14 24.34
CA PRO A 25 11.09 26.67 22.97
C PRO A 25 10.58 27.74 21.98
N THR A 26 11.46 28.10 21.04
CA THR A 26 11.19 28.97 19.90
C THR A 26 10.13 28.34 18.98
N PRO A 27 9.13 29.10 18.48
CA PRO A 27 8.19 28.56 17.50
C PRO A 27 8.88 28.32 16.16
N PRO A 28 8.60 27.21 15.46
CA PRO A 28 9.14 27.01 14.12
C PRO A 28 8.56 28.01 13.13
N SER A 29 9.50 28.63 12.41
CA SER A 29 9.31 29.58 11.32
C SER A 29 8.39 29.04 10.23
N ALA A 30 7.40 29.84 9.83
CA ALA A 30 6.61 29.60 8.63
C ALA A 30 7.41 30.02 7.38
N GLN A 31 7.52 29.14 6.38
CA GLN A 31 7.94 29.47 5.02
C GLN A 31 7.46 28.38 4.03
N PRO A 32 7.37 28.69 2.72
CA PRO A 32 6.13 29.12 2.07
C PRO A 32 5.50 28.01 1.21
N ALA A 33 4.22 28.22 0.87
CA ALA A 33 3.51 27.42 -0.13
C ALA A 33 4.27 27.45 -1.47
N SER A 34 4.73 26.30 -1.95
CA SER A 34 5.17 26.12 -3.33
C SER A 34 4.06 25.44 -4.13
N THR A 35 3.48 26.21 -5.04
CA THR A 35 2.65 25.72 -6.13
C THR A 35 3.56 25.07 -7.17
N GLY A 36 3.63 23.74 -7.15
CA GLY A 36 4.26 22.95 -8.20
C GLY A 36 3.57 21.59 -8.24
N LYS A 37 3.03 21.21 -9.40
CA LYS A 37 2.58 19.83 -9.66
C LYS A 37 3.81 18.91 -9.58
N GLY A 38 4.11 18.41 -8.38
CA GLY A 38 5.21 17.50 -8.10
C GLY A 38 4.71 16.06 -8.09
N TYR A 39 5.20 15.25 -9.02
CA TYR A 39 5.05 13.81 -8.97
C TYR A 39 5.87 13.28 -7.78
N VAL A 40 5.23 12.54 -6.89
CA VAL A 40 5.91 11.87 -5.77
C VAL A 40 6.69 10.69 -6.35
N VAL A 41 8.02 10.82 -6.34
CA VAL A 41 8.95 9.72 -6.64
C VAL A 41 8.87 8.72 -5.50
N LEU A 42 8.29 7.53 -5.77
CA LEU A 42 8.34 6.39 -4.86
C LEU A 42 9.72 5.72 -4.95
N SER A 43 10.76 6.40 -4.48
CA SER A 43 12.03 5.75 -4.16
C SER A 43 11.87 5.05 -2.81
N GLY A 44 12.04 3.72 -2.77
CA GLY A 44 11.97 2.93 -1.55
C GLY A 44 13.07 3.31 -0.56
N THR A 45 12.77 4.22 0.36
CA THR A 45 13.43 4.34 1.67
C THR A 45 12.49 3.79 2.76
N ILE A 46 13.08 3.37 3.87
CA ILE A 46 12.45 2.70 5.03
C ILE A 46 11.22 3.46 5.57
N ASP A 47 11.10 4.75 5.29
CA ASP A 47 9.94 5.59 5.65
C ASP A 47 8.63 5.16 4.98
N ASN A 48 8.68 4.40 3.87
CA ASN A 48 7.48 3.90 3.17
C ASN A 48 6.94 2.55 3.72
N MET A 49 7.56 1.98 4.75
CA MET A 49 7.04 0.78 5.44
C MET A 49 6.07 1.12 6.58
N GLU A 50 6.03 2.37 7.04
CA GLU A 50 5.17 2.79 8.16
C GLU A 50 3.66 2.60 7.89
N PRO A 51 3.12 2.94 6.69
CA PRO A 51 1.71 2.69 6.37
C PRO A 51 1.36 1.20 6.40
N MET A 52 2.30 0.35 5.99
CA MET A 52 2.12 -1.10 5.95
C MET A 52 2.18 -1.74 7.33
N MET A 53 3.11 -1.29 8.19
CA MET A 53 3.18 -1.70 9.59
C MET A 53 1.95 -1.22 10.38
N ARG A 54 1.43 -0.02 10.09
CA ARG A 54 0.15 0.47 10.65
C ARG A 54 -1.06 -0.32 10.14
N ALA A 55 -1.06 -0.79 8.90
CA ALA A 55 -2.11 -1.64 8.34
C ALA A 55 -2.19 -3.02 9.05
N GLY A 56 -1.04 -3.60 9.42
CA GLY A 56 -0.99 -4.80 10.26
C GLY A 56 -1.62 -4.59 11.65
N ALA A 57 -1.41 -3.44 12.27
CA ALA A 57 -2.04 -3.08 13.54
C ALA A 57 -3.56 -2.79 13.42
N ALA A 58 -4.03 -2.36 12.25
CA ALA A 58 -5.45 -2.09 11.98
C ALA A 58 -6.32 -3.37 11.98
N LEU A 59 -5.78 -4.48 11.49
CA LEU A 59 -6.47 -5.77 11.43
C LEU A 59 -6.76 -6.37 12.81
N GLY A 60 -6.04 -5.92 13.85
CA GLY A 60 -6.22 -6.39 15.23
C GLY A 60 -7.58 -6.07 15.88
N THR A 61 -8.47 -5.34 15.19
CA THR A 61 -9.78 -4.94 15.72
C THR A 61 -10.97 -5.70 15.15
N LEU A 62 -10.77 -6.53 14.12
CA LEU A 62 -11.84 -7.27 13.43
C LEU A 62 -11.81 -8.74 13.84
N GLN A 63 -12.16 -9.02 15.10
CA GLN A 63 -12.30 -10.39 15.58
C GLN A 63 -13.69 -10.93 15.21
N TYR A 64 -13.72 -12.14 14.65
CA TYR A 64 -14.95 -12.88 14.43
C TYR A 64 -15.52 -13.38 15.78
N ASP A 65 -16.79 -13.12 16.03
CA ASP A 65 -17.47 -13.33 17.32
C ASP A 65 -18.38 -14.56 17.35
N GLY A 66 -18.42 -15.37 16.28
CA GLY A 66 -19.24 -16.58 16.18
C GLY A 66 -20.62 -16.40 15.50
N GLY A 67 -20.92 -15.23 14.92
CA GLY A 67 -22.13 -15.00 14.11
C GLY A 67 -22.04 -15.53 12.66
N PRO A 68 -22.99 -15.21 11.76
CA PRO A 68 -22.88 -15.59 10.35
C PRO A 68 -21.60 -15.02 9.71
N VAL A 69 -20.85 -15.88 9.02
CA VAL A 69 -19.50 -15.56 8.52
C VAL A 69 -19.55 -14.54 7.38
N GLU A 70 -20.53 -14.61 6.49
CA GLU A 70 -20.64 -13.73 5.33
C GLU A 70 -20.88 -12.26 5.74
N PRO A 71 -21.85 -11.92 6.61
CA PRO A 71 -21.97 -10.57 7.16
C PRO A 71 -20.71 -10.07 7.87
N PHE A 72 -19.90 -10.95 8.47
CA PHE A 72 -18.62 -10.55 9.06
C PHE A 72 -17.65 -10.02 7.99
N TYR A 73 -17.48 -10.72 6.87
CA TYR A 73 -16.63 -10.23 5.77
C TYR A 73 -17.18 -8.97 5.09
N GLU A 74 -18.51 -8.82 5.00
CA GLU A 74 -19.11 -7.58 4.50
C GLU A 74 -18.81 -6.39 5.42
N ARG A 75 -18.90 -6.57 6.75
CA ARG A 75 -18.53 -5.54 7.73
C ARG A 75 -17.05 -5.21 7.65
N MET A 76 -16.19 -6.23 7.62
CA MET A 76 -14.74 -6.07 7.45
C MET A 76 -14.40 -5.21 6.23
N SER A 77 -15.02 -5.50 5.08
CA SER A 77 -14.83 -4.71 3.85
C SER A 77 -15.23 -3.25 4.04
N ARG A 78 -16.44 -3.00 4.58
CA ARG A 78 -16.94 -1.64 4.84
C ARG A 78 -16.08 -0.87 5.84
N ASP A 79 -15.57 -1.51 6.88
CA ASP A 79 -14.71 -0.89 7.89
C ASP A 79 -13.37 -0.47 7.29
N LEU A 80 -12.76 -1.34 6.48
CA LEU A 80 -11.53 -1.02 5.76
C LEU A 80 -11.74 0.11 4.76
N ILE A 81 -12.87 0.14 4.07
CA ILE A 81 -13.23 1.23 3.15
C ILE A 81 -13.47 2.54 3.91
N SER A 82 -14.15 2.50 5.06
CA SER A 82 -14.36 3.68 5.89
C SER A 82 -13.04 4.28 6.37
N LYS A 83 -12.01 3.44 6.55
CA LYS A 83 -10.70 3.85 7.05
C LYS A 83 -9.75 4.32 5.95
N HIS A 84 -9.75 3.64 4.80
CA HIS A 84 -8.74 3.80 3.74
C HIS A 84 -9.30 4.35 2.42
N GLY A 85 -10.60 4.66 2.39
CA GLY A 85 -11.31 5.00 1.17
C GLY A 85 -11.66 3.76 0.33
N PRO A 86 -12.21 3.94 -0.88
CA PRO A 86 -12.65 2.83 -1.72
C PRO A 86 -11.53 1.83 -2.03
N LEU A 87 -11.87 0.54 -2.08
CA LEU A 87 -11.00 -0.48 -2.66
C LEU A 87 -10.88 -0.22 -4.17
N VAL A 88 -9.67 -0.10 -4.68
CA VAL A 88 -9.39 0.24 -6.09
C VAL A 88 -8.78 -0.92 -6.88
N GLY A 89 -8.34 -1.97 -6.19
CA GLY A 89 -8.01 -3.23 -6.86
C GLY A 89 -7.57 -4.32 -5.90
N VAL A 90 -7.55 -5.53 -6.45
CA VAL A 90 -7.17 -6.75 -5.72
C VAL A 90 -6.20 -7.53 -6.59
N ASP A 91 -5.04 -7.88 -6.06
CA ASP A 91 -4.04 -8.64 -6.79
C ASP A 91 -3.93 -10.04 -6.19
N TYR A 92 -4.08 -11.05 -7.05
CA TYR A 92 -3.98 -12.43 -6.62
C TYR A 92 -2.53 -12.93 -6.76
N VAL A 93 -1.87 -13.22 -5.63
CA VAL A 93 -0.42 -13.46 -5.60
C VAL A 93 -0.08 -14.94 -5.69
N SER A 94 -0.76 -15.79 -4.92
CA SER A 94 -0.39 -17.20 -4.83
C SER A 94 -1.60 -18.12 -4.69
N HIS A 95 -1.48 -19.33 -5.24
CA HIS A 95 -2.50 -20.36 -5.13
C HIS A 95 -2.33 -21.22 -3.86
N PHE A 96 -3.13 -22.28 -3.76
CA PHE A 96 -2.94 -23.32 -2.75
C PHE A 96 -1.44 -23.68 -2.64
N PRO A 97 -0.88 -23.75 -1.41
CA PRO A 97 -1.56 -23.69 -0.11
C PRO A 97 -1.65 -22.30 0.52
N LYS A 98 -1.08 -21.25 -0.08
CA LYS A 98 -0.87 -19.96 0.57
C LYS A 98 -2.03 -18.99 0.42
N PHE A 99 -2.65 -18.94 -0.77
CA PHE A 99 -3.80 -18.08 -1.10
C PHE A 99 -3.59 -16.59 -0.81
N GLU A 100 -2.40 -16.07 -1.11
CA GLU A 100 -2.05 -14.69 -0.76
C GLU A 100 -2.70 -13.68 -1.72
N ILE A 101 -3.27 -12.62 -1.17
CA ILE A 101 -4.02 -11.57 -1.86
C ILE A 101 -3.55 -10.20 -1.35
N TRP A 102 -3.44 -9.23 -2.24
CA TRP A 102 -3.32 -7.82 -1.89
C TRP A 102 -4.63 -7.08 -2.11
N PHE A 103 -5.05 -6.31 -1.11
CA PHE A 103 -6.15 -5.36 -1.22
C PHE A 103 -5.58 -3.94 -1.27
N CYS A 104 -5.90 -3.19 -2.31
CA CYS A 104 -5.35 -1.85 -2.55
C CYS A 104 -6.45 -0.80 -2.45
N TYR A 105 -6.24 0.20 -1.59
CA TYR A 105 -7.21 1.25 -1.31
C TYR A 105 -6.78 2.59 -1.91
N ARG A 106 -7.75 3.49 -2.06
CA ARG A 106 -7.58 4.78 -2.73
C ARG A 106 -6.59 5.71 -2.04
N ASP A 107 -6.48 5.64 -0.71
CA ASP A 107 -5.50 6.41 0.07
C ASP A 107 -4.05 5.92 -0.11
N GLY A 108 -3.83 4.88 -0.91
CA GLY A 108 -2.54 4.23 -1.11
C GLY A 108 -2.24 3.11 -0.13
N THR A 109 -3.10 2.89 0.89
CA THR A 109 -2.98 1.79 1.84
C THR A 109 -3.12 0.45 1.12
N ARG A 110 -2.29 -0.51 1.55
CA ARG A 110 -2.29 -1.88 1.03
C ARG A 110 -2.38 -2.84 2.20
N ILE A 111 -3.30 -3.80 2.07
CA ILE A 111 -3.48 -4.83 3.09
C ILE A 111 -3.15 -6.17 2.46
N TYR A 112 -2.16 -6.83 3.05
CA TYR A 112 -1.77 -8.18 2.68
C TYR A 112 -2.62 -9.17 3.43
N SER A 113 -3.22 -10.12 2.72
CA SER A 113 -3.96 -11.20 3.37
C SER A 113 -3.05 -12.14 4.13
N GLY A 114 -1.74 -12.20 3.85
CA GLY A 114 -0.87 -13.21 4.46
C GLY A 114 -1.19 -14.66 4.04
N GLN A 115 -0.49 -15.60 4.68
CA GLN A 115 -0.78 -17.03 4.55
C GLN A 115 -2.05 -17.39 5.29
N ARG A 116 -2.82 -18.33 4.75
CA ARG A 116 -4.05 -18.85 5.36
C ARG A 116 -3.81 -19.37 6.79
N THR A 117 -4.55 -18.84 7.76
CA THR A 117 -4.41 -19.14 9.21
C THR A 117 -5.50 -20.06 9.77
N GLY A 118 -6.48 -20.47 8.97
CA GLY A 118 -7.62 -21.30 9.44
C GLY A 118 -8.63 -20.58 10.32
N HIS A 119 -8.37 -19.32 10.70
CA HIS A 119 -9.29 -18.44 11.42
C HIS A 119 -10.16 -17.66 10.44
N TYR A 120 -11.38 -17.26 10.81
CA TYR A 120 -12.18 -16.38 9.97
C TYR A 120 -11.68 -14.93 10.10
N ASP A 121 -10.79 -14.56 9.19
CA ASP A 121 -10.15 -13.26 9.08
C ASP A 121 -9.74 -12.99 7.62
N ILE A 122 -8.99 -11.92 7.39
CA ILE A 122 -8.51 -11.59 6.03
C ILE A 122 -7.64 -12.68 5.40
N HIS A 123 -6.99 -13.53 6.20
CA HIS A 123 -6.11 -14.62 5.76
C HIS A 123 -6.88 -15.83 5.21
N PHE A 124 -8.16 -15.98 5.57
CA PHE A 124 -8.97 -17.12 5.13
C PHE A 124 -9.60 -16.94 3.74
N MET A 125 -9.68 -15.70 3.28
CA MET A 125 -10.12 -15.41 1.92
C MET A 125 -9.15 -16.02 0.90
N SER A 126 -9.71 -16.49 -0.20
CA SER A 126 -8.95 -17.12 -1.26
C SER A 126 -9.65 -16.97 -2.60
N LEU A 127 -8.89 -17.03 -3.69
CA LEU A 127 -9.38 -16.93 -5.06
C LEU A 127 -8.94 -18.17 -5.85
N GLY A 128 -9.53 -18.40 -7.03
CA GLY A 128 -9.01 -19.41 -7.98
C GLY A 128 -9.37 -20.87 -7.70
N TYR A 129 -10.32 -21.16 -6.80
CA TYR A 129 -10.90 -22.49 -6.62
C TYR A 129 -12.30 -22.38 -6.00
N ALA A 130 -13.03 -23.50 -5.86
CA ALA A 130 -14.35 -23.54 -5.25
C ALA A 130 -14.28 -23.90 -3.76
N GLY A 131 -14.97 -23.15 -2.89
CA GLY A 131 -15.06 -23.46 -1.47
C GLY A 131 -15.43 -22.27 -0.60
N GLU A 132 -15.16 -22.40 0.70
CA GLU A 132 -15.53 -21.37 1.69
C GLU A 132 -14.75 -20.06 1.54
N GLY A 133 -13.42 -20.12 1.36
CA GLY A 133 -12.62 -18.91 1.21
C GLY A 133 -13.02 -18.03 0.00
N PRO A 134 -13.26 -18.61 -1.19
CA PRO A 134 -13.84 -17.92 -2.35
C PRO A 134 -15.25 -17.37 -2.09
N ARG A 135 -16.10 -18.14 -1.40
CA ARG A 135 -17.42 -17.67 -0.96
C ARG A 135 -17.30 -16.41 -0.11
N TYR A 136 -16.38 -16.38 0.85
CA TYR A 136 -16.17 -15.23 1.72
C TYR A 136 -15.52 -14.04 1.00
N ALA A 137 -14.55 -14.31 0.11
CA ALA A 137 -13.98 -13.30 -0.77
C ALA A 137 -15.08 -12.62 -1.60
N ARG A 138 -16.05 -13.37 -2.12
CA ARG A 138 -17.20 -12.80 -2.86
C ARG A 138 -17.98 -11.78 -2.03
N HIS A 139 -18.31 -12.10 -0.78
CA HIS A 139 -19.05 -11.18 0.10
C HIS A 139 -18.23 -9.94 0.46
N PHE A 140 -16.93 -10.12 0.75
CA PHE A 140 -16.01 -9.02 0.98
C PHE A 140 -15.92 -8.08 -0.23
N LEU A 141 -15.72 -8.64 -1.43
CA LEU A 141 -15.58 -7.90 -2.69
C LEU A 141 -16.88 -7.21 -3.09
N ALA A 142 -18.03 -7.88 -2.98
CA ALA A 142 -19.33 -7.30 -3.28
C ALA A 142 -19.63 -6.10 -2.37
N ALA A 143 -19.30 -6.19 -1.07
CA ALA A 143 -19.41 -5.06 -0.15
C ALA A 143 -18.48 -3.89 -0.50
N ALA A 144 -17.40 -4.15 -1.24
CA ALA A 144 -16.49 -3.14 -1.78
C ALA A 144 -16.91 -2.59 -3.16
N GLY A 145 -18.04 -3.03 -3.71
CA GLY A 145 -18.52 -2.65 -5.04
C GLY A 145 -17.99 -3.52 -6.18
N PHE A 146 -17.25 -4.59 -5.87
CA PHE A 146 -16.76 -5.56 -6.86
C PHE A 146 -17.74 -6.73 -6.95
N ASP A 147 -18.76 -6.58 -7.78
CA ASP A 147 -19.74 -7.64 -8.02
C ASP A 147 -19.17 -8.66 -9.02
N LEU A 148 -18.74 -9.81 -8.51
CA LEU A 148 -18.23 -10.94 -9.28
C LEU A 148 -19.04 -12.20 -8.93
N THR A 149 -19.29 -13.04 -9.94
CA THR A 149 -19.88 -14.35 -9.71
C THR A 149 -18.87 -15.31 -9.09
N SER A 150 -19.36 -16.42 -8.51
CA SER A 150 -18.49 -17.48 -7.99
C SER A 150 -17.58 -18.03 -9.08
N GLU A 151 -18.10 -18.27 -10.28
CA GLU A 151 -17.34 -18.78 -11.42
C GLU A 151 -16.24 -17.80 -11.85
N GLN A 152 -16.52 -16.49 -11.79
CA GLN A 152 -15.52 -15.47 -12.07
C GLN A 152 -14.38 -15.52 -11.04
N ILE A 153 -14.70 -15.60 -9.75
CA ILE A 153 -13.72 -15.71 -8.65
C ILE A 153 -12.90 -17.00 -8.74
N GLU A 154 -13.56 -18.12 -9.04
CA GLU A 154 -12.95 -19.43 -9.26
C GLU A 154 -12.01 -19.44 -10.46
N SER A 155 -12.28 -18.62 -11.47
CA SER A 155 -11.43 -18.52 -12.67
C SER A 155 -10.14 -17.71 -12.48
N ILE A 156 -10.00 -16.97 -11.37
CA ILE A 156 -8.86 -16.07 -11.14
C ILE A 156 -7.61 -16.90 -10.85
N LYS A 157 -6.51 -16.61 -11.56
CA LYS A 157 -5.23 -17.31 -11.40
C LYS A 157 -4.20 -16.41 -10.73
N PRO A 158 -3.19 -16.97 -10.05
CA PRO A 158 -2.07 -16.16 -9.56
C PRO A 158 -1.52 -15.30 -10.69
N GLY A 159 -1.25 -14.03 -10.39
CA GLY A 159 -0.89 -13.02 -11.36
C GLY A 159 -2.07 -12.21 -11.88
N ASP A 160 -3.32 -12.68 -11.78
CA ASP A 160 -4.48 -11.87 -12.18
C ASP A 160 -4.80 -10.75 -11.17
N SER A 161 -5.43 -9.69 -11.66
CA SER A 161 -5.92 -8.58 -10.85
C SER A 161 -7.41 -8.38 -11.05
N ILE A 162 -8.09 -7.86 -10.03
CA ILE A 162 -9.47 -7.37 -10.11
C ILE A 162 -9.45 -5.85 -9.98
N GLN A 163 -10.15 -5.14 -10.85
CA GLN A 163 -10.28 -3.67 -10.80
C GLN A 163 -11.69 -3.19 -11.05
N LEU A 164 -12.00 -1.97 -10.60
CA LEU A 164 -13.19 -1.26 -11.05
C LEU A 164 -12.85 -0.44 -12.30
N LYS A 165 -13.47 -0.80 -13.42
CA LYS A 165 -13.49 0.02 -14.64
C LYS A 165 -14.93 0.46 -14.88
N ASP A 166 -15.15 1.77 -14.92
CA ASP A 166 -16.49 2.37 -15.10
C ASP A 166 -17.53 1.82 -14.11
N GLY A 167 -17.12 1.61 -12.86
CA GLY A 167 -17.98 1.07 -11.80
C GLY A 167 -18.27 -0.43 -11.88
N LYS A 168 -17.63 -1.17 -12.80
CA LYS A 168 -17.76 -2.62 -12.94
C LYS A 168 -16.47 -3.34 -12.59
N ALA A 169 -16.59 -4.47 -11.90
CA ALA A 169 -15.46 -5.35 -11.65
C ALA A 169 -14.98 -6.00 -12.96
N VAL A 170 -13.69 -5.87 -13.25
CA VAL A 170 -13.02 -6.48 -14.40
C VAL A 170 -11.83 -7.29 -13.89
N ILE A 171 -11.75 -8.54 -14.31
CA ILE A 171 -10.56 -9.38 -14.10
C ILE A 171 -9.58 -9.07 -15.23
N VAL A 172 -8.41 -8.56 -14.86
CA VAL A 172 -7.31 -8.31 -15.79
C VAL A 172 -6.32 -9.45 -15.66
N ARG A 173 -6.15 -10.22 -16.73
CA ARG A 173 -5.28 -11.39 -16.73
C ARG A 173 -3.83 -10.97 -16.83
N GLU A 174 -2.93 -11.75 -16.24
CA GLU A 174 -1.49 -11.48 -16.27
C GLU A 174 -0.97 -11.19 -17.69
N LYS A 175 -1.38 -12.01 -18.65
CA LYS A 175 -1.01 -11.89 -20.07
C LYS A 175 -1.55 -10.62 -20.77
N ASP A 176 -2.60 -10.02 -20.24
CA ASP A 176 -3.27 -8.85 -20.84
C ASP A 176 -2.69 -7.53 -20.31
N LYS A 177 -1.66 -7.58 -19.45
CA LYS A 177 -1.05 -6.40 -18.81
C LYS A 177 -0.10 -5.62 -19.73
N VAL A 178 0.31 -6.21 -20.85
CA VAL A 178 1.26 -5.59 -21.78
C VAL A 178 0.67 -5.48 -23.18
N VAL A 179 0.88 -4.32 -23.80
CA VAL A 179 0.60 -4.08 -25.22
C VAL A 179 1.93 -4.11 -25.97
N GLU A 180 2.03 -4.97 -26.99
CA GLU A 180 3.20 -5.03 -27.88
C GLU A 180 3.35 -3.74 -28.72
N SER A 181 4.57 -3.43 -29.13
CA SER A 181 4.90 -2.23 -29.93
C SER A 181 6.12 -2.49 -30.81
N ASP A 182 6.08 -2.01 -32.05
CA ASP A 182 7.17 -2.20 -33.02
C ASP A 182 8.43 -1.35 -32.70
N GLU A 183 8.25 -0.24 -31.97
CA GLU A 183 9.35 0.70 -31.65
C GLU A 183 10.15 0.32 -30.40
N VAL A 184 9.58 -0.53 -29.54
CA VAL A 184 10.15 -0.88 -28.24
C VAL A 184 10.27 -2.40 -28.17
N THR A 185 11.49 -2.89 -28.05
CA THR A 185 11.76 -4.33 -28.08
C THR A 185 11.81 -4.90 -26.68
N PHE A 186 11.14 -6.04 -26.47
CA PHE A 186 11.25 -6.77 -25.22
C PHE A 186 12.71 -7.21 -25.00
N ASP A 187 13.25 -6.93 -23.81
CA ASP A 187 14.59 -7.37 -23.42
C ASP A 187 14.51 -8.61 -22.54
N ARG A 188 13.82 -8.51 -21.40
CA ARG A 188 13.68 -9.61 -20.44
C ARG A 188 12.60 -9.36 -19.41
N GLU A 189 12.16 -10.43 -18.76
CA GLU A 189 11.37 -10.38 -17.53
C GLU A 189 12.25 -10.76 -16.34
N VAL A 190 12.16 -10.01 -15.25
CA VAL A 190 12.88 -10.29 -14.00
C VAL A 190 11.88 -10.42 -12.87
N LYS A 191 11.99 -11.49 -12.08
CA LYS A 191 11.26 -11.65 -10.82
C LYS A 191 12.17 -11.21 -9.68
N GLY A 192 11.73 -10.25 -8.89
CA GLY A 192 12.50 -9.70 -7.79
C GLY A 192 11.61 -9.31 -6.62
N LEU A 193 12.15 -8.49 -5.73
CA LEU A 193 11.37 -7.86 -4.67
C LEU A 193 11.14 -6.38 -5.00
N SER A 194 9.92 -5.91 -4.82
CA SER A 194 9.57 -4.49 -4.72
C SER A 194 9.05 -4.25 -3.31
N MET A 195 9.70 -3.37 -2.54
CA MET A 195 9.27 -3.08 -1.17
C MET A 195 9.19 -4.34 -0.28
N GLY A 196 10.05 -5.34 -0.52
CA GLY A 196 10.04 -6.61 0.22
C GLY A 196 9.05 -7.66 -0.29
N PHE A 197 8.31 -7.38 -1.37
CA PHE A 197 7.31 -8.32 -1.92
C PHE A 197 7.67 -8.80 -3.32
N PRO A 198 7.31 -10.05 -3.68
CA PRO A 198 7.48 -10.54 -5.04
C PRO A 198 6.90 -9.57 -6.06
N ALA A 199 7.72 -9.21 -7.04
CA ALA A 199 7.38 -8.34 -8.14
C ALA A 199 7.97 -8.88 -9.44
N THR A 200 7.25 -8.63 -10.53
CA THR A 200 7.65 -8.94 -11.90
C THR A 200 7.95 -7.63 -12.62
N TYR A 201 9.12 -7.58 -13.25
CA TYR A 201 9.61 -6.45 -14.01
C TYR A 201 9.77 -6.87 -15.46
N SER A 202 8.93 -6.36 -16.34
CA SER A 202 9.07 -6.56 -17.79
C SER A 202 9.86 -5.40 -18.36
N LEU A 203 11.09 -5.70 -18.76
CA LEU A 203 12.06 -4.73 -19.22
C LEU A 203 12.17 -4.75 -20.74
N TYR A 204 12.17 -3.56 -21.31
CA TYR A 204 12.23 -3.30 -22.74
C TYR A 204 13.37 -2.35 -23.08
N LYS A 205 13.72 -2.28 -24.36
CA LYS A 205 14.65 -1.30 -24.93
C LYS A 205 13.93 -0.42 -25.93
N GLY A 206 14.04 0.89 -25.75
CA GLY A 206 13.51 1.90 -26.65
C GLY A 206 14.63 2.79 -27.23
N PRO A 207 14.42 3.40 -28.41
CA PRO A 207 15.43 4.22 -29.07
C PRO A 207 15.64 5.58 -28.40
N ASN A 208 14.62 6.12 -27.73
CA ASN A 208 14.63 7.42 -27.07
C ASN A 208 13.49 7.52 -26.03
N LYS A 209 13.51 8.60 -25.24
CA LYS A 209 12.47 8.90 -24.24
C LYS A 209 11.05 8.94 -24.81
N ASP A 210 10.84 9.56 -25.98
CA ASP A 210 9.49 9.76 -26.53
C ASP A 210 8.82 8.43 -26.88
N ALA A 211 9.56 7.52 -27.53
CA ALA A 211 9.10 6.17 -27.84
C ALA A 211 8.80 5.37 -26.56
N ALA A 212 9.64 5.52 -25.51
CA ALA A 212 9.40 4.89 -24.21
C ALA A 212 8.11 5.39 -23.55
N MET A 213 7.91 6.71 -23.50
CA MET A 213 6.71 7.30 -22.90
C MET A 213 5.45 6.89 -23.66
N ALA A 214 5.45 6.95 -25.00
CA ALA A 214 4.33 6.53 -25.82
C ALA A 214 3.99 5.04 -25.65
N PHE A 215 5.01 4.17 -25.52
CA PHE A 215 4.82 2.76 -25.20
C PHE A 215 4.20 2.57 -23.82
N LEU A 216 4.75 3.24 -22.80
CA LEU A 216 4.29 3.13 -21.41
C LEU A 216 2.86 3.65 -21.26
N GLU A 217 2.49 4.75 -21.89
CA GLU A 217 1.12 5.30 -21.85
C GLU A 217 0.07 4.27 -22.30
N LYS A 218 0.38 3.46 -23.33
CA LYS A 218 -0.49 2.39 -23.82
C LYS A 218 -0.62 1.19 -22.88
N GLN A 219 0.33 0.98 -21.98
CA GLN A 219 0.31 -0.19 -21.09
C GLN A 219 -0.84 -0.08 -20.07
N ASN A 220 -1.65 -1.13 -19.98
CA ASN A 220 -2.69 -1.23 -18.95
C ASN A 220 -2.16 -2.07 -17.77
N ILE A 221 -1.27 -1.46 -16.99
CA ILE A 221 -0.70 -2.12 -15.81
C ILE A 221 -1.69 -2.04 -14.67
N THR A 222 -2.19 -3.20 -14.28
CA THR A 222 -3.23 -3.30 -13.26
C THR A 222 -2.77 -3.92 -11.96
N ALA A 223 -1.72 -4.74 -12.03
CA ALA A 223 -1.14 -5.40 -10.87
C ALA A 223 -0.14 -4.50 -10.15
N GLN A 224 -0.22 -4.48 -8.82
CA GLN A 224 0.68 -3.71 -7.97
C GLN A 224 2.13 -4.19 -8.04
N SER A 225 2.31 -5.50 -8.20
CA SER A 225 3.61 -6.16 -8.29
C SER A 225 4.09 -6.34 -9.73
N TYR A 226 3.52 -5.60 -10.68
CA TYR A 226 3.93 -5.64 -12.08
C TYR A 226 4.41 -4.27 -12.51
N PHE A 227 5.60 -4.24 -13.10
CA PHE A 227 6.24 -3.03 -13.56
C PHE A 227 6.70 -3.23 -15.00
N VAL A 228 6.48 -2.22 -15.82
CA VAL A 228 7.05 -2.19 -17.18
C VAL A 228 8.10 -1.11 -17.20
N GLY A 229 9.34 -1.47 -17.53
CA GLY A 229 10.46 -0.55 -17.65
C GLY A 229 10.97 -0.50 -19.09
N VAL A 230 11.25 0.69 -19.60
CA VAL A 230 11.88 0.89 -20.91
C VAL A 230 13.21 1.60 -20.71
N LYS A 231 14.30 0.90 -21.06
CA LYS A 231 15.64 1.45 -21.08
C LYS A 231 15.89 2.17 -22.40
N THR A 232 16.39 3.39 -22.32
CA THR A 232 16.73 4.27 -23.43
C THR A 232 18.14 4.87 -23.21
N PRO A 233 18.75 5.53 -24.21
CA PRO A 233 19.99 6.28 -24.00
C PRO A 233 19.87 7.39 -22.94
N GLU A 234 18.70 7.98 -22.76
CA GLU A 234 18.44 9.09 -21.84
C GLU A 234 18.12 8.65 -20.40
N GLY A 235 17.83 7.36 -20.21
CA GLY A 235 17.49 6.80 -18.90
C GLY A 235 16.54 5.61 -18.96
N THR A 236 16.02 5.20 -17.80
CA THR A 236 14.99 4.17 -17.70
C THR A 236 13.68 4.80 -17.25
N PHE A 237 12.63 4.61 -18.04
CA PHE A 237 11.28 5.07 -17.74
C PHE A 237 10.44 3.86 -17.35
N CYS A 238 9.66 3.97 -16.29
CA CYS A 238 8.86 2.87 -15.79
C CYS A 238 7.40 3.27 -15.68
N LYS A 239 6.53 2.27 -15.75
CA LYS A 239 5.13 2.39 -15.38
C LYS A 239 4.78 1.28 -14.41
N ASP A 240 3.95 1.64 -13.43
CA ASP A 240 3.20 0.70 -12.60
C ASP A 240 1.71 1.06 -12.66
N ARG A 241 0.92 0.49 -11.76
CA ARG A 241 -0.52 0.81 -11.68
C ARG A 241 -0.82 2.25 -11.22
N MET A 242 0.15 2.95 -10.63
CA MET A 242 -0.01 4.33 -10.14
C MET A 242 0.33 5.35 -11.22
N GLY A 243 1.15 4.98 -12.19
CA GLY A 243 1.46 5.84 -13.34
C GLY A 243 2.88 5.63 -13.85
N ILE A 244 3.31 6.57 -14.69
CA ILE A 244 4.66 6.59 -15.26
C ILE A 244 5.58 7.38 -14.33
N PHE A 245 6.79 6.87 -14.13
CA PHE A 245 7.82 7.48 -13.30
C PHE A 245 9.22 7.21 -13.86
N ASP A 246 10.15 8.12 -13.56
CA ASP A 246 11.56 7.96 -13.90
C ASP A 246 12.22 7.03 -12.89
N ALA A 247 12.96 6.03 -13.37
CA ALA A 247 13.69 5.12 -12.51
C ALA A 247 15.17 5.52 -12.42
N PRO A 248 15.72 5.75 -11.23
CA PRO A 248 17.15 5.99 -11.10
C PRO A 248 17.92 4.74 -11.54
N THR A 249 18.78 4.88 -12.55
CA THR A 249 19.73 3.83 -12.99
C THR A 249 20.85 3.64 -11.95
N PRO A 250 21.32 2.41 -11.62
CA PRO A 250 20.77 1.09 -11.91
C PRO A 250 20.67 0.21 -10.63
N ASN A 251 19.53 0.24 -9.92
CA ASN A 251 19.23 -0.76 -8.88
C ASN A 251 18.12 -1.73 -9.31
N TRP A 252 17.91 -1.89 -10.62
CA TRP A 252 17.03 -2.95 -11.10
C TRP A 252 17.72 -4.30 -10.92
N PRO A 253 16.99 -5.34 -10.46
CA PRO A 253 17.55 -6.68 -10.36
C PRO A 253 18.08 -7.09 -11.75
N ASN A 254 19.36 -7.45 -11.80
CA ASN A 254 20.02 -7.83 -13.05
C ASN A 254 19.42 -9.11 -13.63
#